data_AF-A0A955TEJ3-F1
#
_entry.id   AF-A0A955TEJ3-F1
#
_cell.length_a   1.000
_cell.length_b   1.000
_cell.length_c   1.000
_cell.angle_alpha   90.00
_cell.angle_beta   90.00
_cell.angle_gamma   90.00
#
_symmetry.space_group_name_H-M   'P 1'
#
loop_
_entity.id
_entity.type
_entity.pdbx_description
1 polymer ?
#
loop_
_entity_poly.entity_id
_entity_poly.type
_entity_poly.pdbx_seq_one_letter_code
_entity_poly.pdbx_strand_id
1 'polypeptide(L)'
;MKIGQVSYRLLVNAVALICIFVISSNSRAFELEEATIADLQEGMRKGTYTSRSIVEMYLKRVEEIDKRGPAIRSYLEINPDALAIADQLDQERRDEQIRGPLHGIPVLLKDSIDTADKLSTTGGSYA
;
A
#
# COMPACT_ATOMS: atom_id res chain seq x y z
N MET A 1 -2.04 -50.66 30.48
CA MET A 1 -3.15 -49.73 30.16
C MET A 1 -2.64 -48.28 30.05
N LYS A 2 -1.88 -47.92 29.00
CA LYS A 2 -1.35 -46.54 28.77
C LYS A 2 -1.17 -46.17 27.28
N ILE A 3 -1.79 -46.90 26.35
CA ILE A 3 -1.57 -46.69 24.89
C ILE A 3 -2.52 -45.62 24.31
N GLY A 4 -3.72 -45.42 24.91
CA GLY A 4 -4.69 -44.42 24.44
C GLY A 4 -4.35 -42.95 24.76
N GLN A 5 -3.60 -42.69 25.83
CA GLN A 5 -3.24 -41.32 26.26
C GLN A 5 -2.18 -40.67 25.34
N VAL A 6 -1.28 -41.46 24.76
CA VAL A 6 -0.21 -40.95 23.88
C VAL A 6 -0.78 -40.58 22.50
N SER A 7 -1.70 -41.38 21.96
CA SER A 7 -2.35 -41.10 20.67
C SER A 7 -3.21 -39.83 20.72
N TYR A 8 -3.95 -39.61 21.82
CA TYR A 8 -4.75 -38.39 21.99
C TYR A 8 -3.88 -37.12 22.11
N ARG A 9 -2.73 -37.19 22.79
CA ARG A 9 -1.78 -36.07 22.87
C ARG A 9 -1.15 -35.74 21.52
N LEU A 10 -0.82 -36.73 20.69
CA LEU A 10 -0.35 -36.50 19.33
C LEU A 10 -1.42 -35.85 18.45
N LEU A 11 -2.67 -36.32 18.54
CA LEU A 11 -3.79 -35.79 17.76
C LEU A 11 -4.16 -34.37 18.18
N VAL A 12 -4.19 -34.08 19.49
CA VAL A 12 -4.42 -32.73 20.03
C VAL A 12 -3.30 -31.76 19.63
N ASN A 13 -2.04 -32.19 19.68
CA ASN A 13 -0.91 -31.36 19.24
C ASN A 13 -0.93 -31.11 17.73
N ALA A 14 -1.31 -32.11 16.92
CA ALA A 14 -1.42 -31.95 15.47
C ALA A 14 -2.56 -31.01 15.08
N VAL A 15 -3.73 -31.12 15.74
CA VAL A 15 -4.86 -30.18 15.54
C VAL A 15 -4.48 -28.77 16.02
N ALA A 16 -3.79 -28.63 17.16
CA ALA A 16 -3.31 -27.34 17.64
C ALA A 16 -2.30 -26.70 16.66
N LEU A 17 -1.40 -27.48 16.06
CA LEU A 17 -0.47 -27.00 15.03
C LEU A 17 -1.20 -26.54 13.76
N ILE A 18 -2.23 -27.27 13.33
CA ILE A 18 -3.08 -26.89 12.19
C ILE A 18 -3.85 -25.61 12.49
N CYS A 19 -4.39 -25.45 13.71
CA CYS A 19 -5.07 -24.22 14.13
C CYS A 19 -4.14 -23.01 14.16
N ILE A 20 -2.89 -23.16 14.60
CA ILE A 20 -1.90 -22.06 14.57
C ILE A 20 -1.58 -21.64 13.12
N PHE A 21 -1.53 -22.57 12.18
CA PHE A 21 -1.24 -22.28 10.77
C PHE A 21 -2.42 -21.58 10.06
N VAL A 22 -3.66 -21.95 10.40
CA VAL A 22 -4.88 -21.33 9.82
C VAL A 22 -5.11 -19.90 10.32
N ILE A 23 -4.57 -19.49 11.47
CA ILE A 23 -4.74 -18.14 12.03
C ILE A 23 -3.86 -17.08 11.34
N SER A 24 -2.90 -17.45 10.48
CA SER A 24 -2.01 -16.50 9.81
C SER A 24 -2.56 -15.84 8.54
N SER A 25 -3.81 -16.11 8.13
CA SER A 25 -4.49 -15.31 7.11
C SER A 25 -5.04 -14.01 7.71
N ASN A 26 -4.20 -13.25 8.40
CA ASN A 26 -4.54 -11.92 8.84
C ASN A 26 -4.20 -10.98 7.68
N SER A 27 -5.20 -10.53 6.93
CA SER A 27 -5.06 -9.31 6.13
C SER A 27 -4.62 -8.22 7.12
N ARG A 28 -3.32 -7.91 7.17
CA ARG A 28 -2.86 -6.77 7.98
C ARG A 28 -3.67 -5.58 7.52
N ALA A 29 -4.35 -4.93 8.46
CA ALA A 29 -4.98 -3.64 8.19
C ALA A 29 -3.93 -2.73 7.54
N PHE A 30 -4.35 -2.03 6.49
CA PHE A 30 -3.44 -1.14 5.81
C PHE A 30 -3.17 0.06 6.71
N GLU A 31 -1.89 0.36 6.91
CA GLU A 31 -1.45 1.31 7.92
C GLU A 31 -1.98 2.73 7.70
N LEU A 32 -2.18 3.13 6.44
CA LEU A 32 -2.71 4.45 6.08
C LEU A 32 -4.22 4.43 5.79
N GLU A 33 -4.93 3.38 6.20
CA GLU A 33 -6.37 3.28 6.02
C GLU A 33 -7.07 4.41 6.81
N GLU A 34 -7.90 5.20 6.10
CA GLU A 34 -8.58 6.40 6.63
C GLU A 34 -7.65 7.51 7.17
N ALA A 35 -6.35 7.47 6.86
CA ALA A 35 -5.45 8.58 7.19
C ALA A 35 -5.80 9.82 6.38
N THR A 36 -6.06 10.95 7.05
CA THR A 36 -6.36 12.20 6.34
C THR A 36 -5.09 12.81 5.75
N ILE A 37 -5.24 13.72 4.79
CA ILE A 37 -4.12 14.50 4.25
C ILE A 37 -3.38 15.24 5.38
N ALA A 38 -4.11 15.76 6.37
CA ALA A 38 -3.51 16.43 7.52
C ALA A 38 -2.66 15.47 8.37
N ASP A 39 -3.13 14.24 8.59
CA ASP A 39 -2.38 13.21 9.33
C ASP A 39 -1.09 12.83 8.58
N LEU A 40 -1.16 12.68 7.26
CA LEU A 40 0.01 12.37 6.43
C LEU A 40 1.02 13.53 6.43
N GLN A 41 0.55 14.78 6.31
CA GLN A 41 1.43 15.95 6.42
C GLN A 41 2.10 16.04 7.78
N GLU A 42 1.35 15.81 8.85
CA GLU A 42 1.88 15.83 10.21
C GLU A 42 2.87 14.68 10.44
N GLY A 43 2.59 13.49 9.92
CA GLY A 43 3.49 12.34 9.96
C GLY A 43 4.79 12.61 9.21
N MET A 44 4.73 13.26 8.04
CA MET A 44 5.93 13.67 7.30
C MET A 44 6.71 14.77 8.03
N ARG A 45 6.02 15.73 8.65
CA ARG A 45 6.65 16.79 9.47
C ARG A 45 7.38 16.22 10.68
N LYS A 46 6.84 15.17 11.29
CA LYS A 46 7.44 14.44 12.42
C LYS A 46 8.54 13.46 12.00
N GLY A 47 8.72 13.23 10.70
CA GLY A 47 9.67 12.23 10.18
C GLY A 47 9.19 10.78 10.32
N THR A 48 7.93 10.55 10.68
CA THR A 48 7.31 9.22 10.69
C THR A 48 7.22 8.65 9.28
N TYR A 49 6.92 9.53 8.31
CA TYR A 49 6.78 9.16 6.91
C TYR A 49 7.64 10.07 6.02
N THR A 50 7.93 9.57 4.83
CA THR A 50 8.43 10.35 3.69
C THR A 50 7.37 10.26 2.58
N SER A 51 7.39 11.19 1.63
CA SER A 51 6.56 11.09 0.42
C SER A 51 6.83 9.75 -0.27
N ARG A 52 8.11 9.38 -0.40
CA ARG A 52 8.52 8.10 -0.97
C ARG A 52 7.89 6.91 -0.24
N SER A 53 7.97 6.86 1.09
CA SER A 53 7.43 5.73 1.85
C SER A 53 5.91 5.61 1.71
N ILE A 54 5.20 6.75 1.67
CA ILE A 54 3.74 6.76 1.44
C ILE A 54 3.42 6.21 0.05
N VAL A 55 4.15 6.64 -0.99
CA VAL A 55 3.99 6.12 -2.36
C VAL A 55 4.24 4.61 -2.41
N GLU A 56 5.32 4.12 -1.79
CA GLU A 56 5.65 2.69 -1.74
C GLU A 56 4.55 1.87 -1.05
N MET A 57 3.97 2.38 0.05
CA MET A 57 2.85 1.74 0.75
C MET A 57 1.61 1.61 -0.14
N TYR A 58 1.26 2.65 -0.90
CA TYR A 58 0.13 2.59 -1.83
C TYR A 58 0.42 1.69 -3.04
N LEU A 59 1.61 1.76 -3.64
CA LEU A 59 1.99 0.87 -4.75
C LEU A 59 1.95 -0.60 -4.34
N LYS A 60 2.37 -0.91 -3.11
CA LYS A 60 2.25 -2.25 -2.56
C LYS A 60 0.78 -2.68 -2.43
N ARG A 61 -0.10 -1.79 -1.93
CA ARG A 61 -1.55 -2.07 -1.84
C ARG A 61 -2.18 -2.26 -3.23
N VAL A 62 -1.76 -1.50 -4.24
CA VAL A 62 -2.20 -1.69 -5.64
C VAL A 62 -1.81 -3.09 -6.12
N GLU A 63 -0.57 -3.52 -5.89
CA GLU A 63 -0.13 -4.86 -6.29
C GLU A 63 -0.93 -5.98 -5.57
N GLU A 64 -1.13 -5.83 -4.26
CA GLU A 64 -1.81 -6.82 -3.42
C GLU A 64 -3.32 -6.91 -3.68
N ILE A 65 -4.00 -5.78 -3.90
CA ILE A 65 -5.46 -5.73 -3.98
C ILE A 65 -5.95 -5.57 -5.43
N ASP A 66 -5.35 -4.65 -6.18
CA ASP A 66 -5.83 -4.28 -7.51
C ASP A 66 -5.44 -5.30 -8.59
N LYS A 67 -4.25 -5.89 -8.46
CA LYS A 67 -3.69 -6.83 -9.44
C LYS A 67 -3.79 -8.29 -9.03
N ARG A 68 -3.29 -8.66 -7.84
CA ARG A 68 -3.14 -10.08 -7.44
C ARG A 68 -4.28 -10.63 -6.60
N GLY A 69 -4.83 -9.82 -5.69
CA GLY A 69 -5.85 -10.24 -4.73
C GLY A 69 -7.25 -10.28 -5.38
N PRO A 70 -8.21 -9.44 -4.93
CA PRO A 70 -9.54 -9.37 -5.55
C PRO A 70 -9.54 -8.98 -7.03
N ALA A 71 -8.41 -8.47 -7.55
CA ALA A 71 -8.23 -8.08 -8.95
C ALA A 71 -9.27 -7.03 -9.38
N ILE A 72 -9.35 -5.94 -8.61
CA ILE A 72 -10.33 -4.86 -8.81
C ILE A 72 -10.10 -4.15 -10.15
N ARG A 73 -8.85 -4.07 -10.63
CA ARG A 73 -8.47 -3.42 -11.91
C ARG A 73 -8.93 -1.96 -11.98
N SER A 74 -8.70 -1.22 -10.91
CA SER A 74 -9.02 0.20 -10.77
C SER A 74 -7.92 1.13 -11.29
N TYR A 75 -6.68 0.63 -11.46
CA TYR A 75 -5.57 1.40 -12.02
C TYR A 75 -5.27 0.91 -13.45
N LEU A 76 -5.34 1.82 -14.43
CA LEU A 76 -4.94 1.52 -15.81
C LEU A 76 -3.43 1.57 -16.00
N GLU A 77 -2.80 2.62 -15.47
CA GLU A 77 -1.36 2.86 -15.56
C GLU A 77 -0.84 3.43 -14.23
N ILE A 78 0.43 3.14 -13.92
CA ILE A 78 1.16 3.73 -12.81
C ILE A 78 2.24 4.63 -13.41
N ASN A 79 2.34 5.87 -12.93
CA ASN A 79 3.37 6.78 -13.41
C ASN A 79 4.77 6.19 -13.10
N PRO A 80 5.61 5.93 -14.12
CA PRO A 80 6.93 5.32 -13.92
C PRO A 80 7.89 6.21 -13.11
N ASP A 81 7.63 7.51 -13.07
CA ASP A 81 8.44 8.50 -12.35
C ASP A 81 7.91 8.76 -10.93
N ALA A 82 6.84 8.10 -10.48
CA ALA A 82 6.18 8.38 -9.19
C ALA A 82 7.13 8.37 -7.99
N LEU A 83 8.04 7.39 -7.93
CA LEU A 83 9.03 7.30 -6.84
C LEU A 83 10.10 8.39 -6.95
N ALA A 84 10.54 8.75 -8.16
CA ALA A 84 11.52 9.80 -8.37
C ALA A 84 10.95 11.18 -8.01
N ILE A 85 9.68 11.43 -8.36
CA ILE A 85 8.96 12.64 -7.97
C ILE A 85 8.83 12.70 -6.44
N ALA A 86 8.51 11.58 -5.79
CA ALA A 86 8.42 11.52 -4.33
C ALA A 86 9.77 11.81 -3.65
N ASP A 87 10.86 11.23 -4.16
CA ASP A 87 12.23 11.50 -3.68
C ASP A 87 12.58 12.99 -3.80
N GLN A 88 12.21 13.63 -4.91
CA GLN A 88 12.40 15.07 -5.11
C GLN A 88 11.60 15.88 -4.10
N LEU A 89 10.33 15.55 -3.86
CA LEU A 89 9.49 16.26 -2.89
C LEU A 89 9.99 16.09 -1.45
N ASP A 90 10.58 14.94 -1.13
CA ASP A 90 11.25 14.72 0.15
C ASP A 90 12.52 15.56 0.29
N GLN A 91 13.31 15.70 -0.78
CA GLN A 91 14.46 16.61 -0.79
C GLN A 91 14.02 18.07 -0.60
N GLU A 92 13.00 18.52 -1.33
CA GLU A 92 12.46 19.87 -1.17
C GLU A 92 11.95 20.14 0.25
N ARG A 93 11.32 19.15 0.89
CA ARG A 93 10.91 19.28 2.31
C ARG A 93 12.13 19.44 3.23
N ARG A 94 13.22 18.69 3.00
CA ARG A 94 14.47 18.84 3.77
C ARG A 94 15.10 20.22 3.59
N ASP A 95 14.95 20.80 2.41
CA ASP A 95 15.44 22.13 2.07
C ASP A 95 14.45 23.25 2.45
N GLU A 96 13.41 22.94 3.24
CA GLU A 96 12.34 23.85 3.69
C GLU A 96 11.51 24.47 2.55
N GLN A 97 11.53 23.89 1.36
CA GLN A 97 10.79 24.32 0.16
C GLN A 97 9.42 23.63 0.02
N ILE A 98 8.58 23.74 1.05
CA ILE A 98 7.25 23.12 1.07
C ILE A 98 6.28 23.89 0.17
N ARG A 99 5.66 23.20 -0.80
CA ARG A 99 4.77 23.80 -1.82
C ARG A 99 3.33 24.03 -1.36
N GLY A 100 2.94 23.51 -0.20
CA GLY A 100 1.58 23.65 0.37
C GLY A 100 1.02 22.35 0.96
N PRO A 101 -0.30 22.30 1.25
CA PRO A 101 -0.93 21.17 1.96
C PRO A 101 -0.85 19.82 1.24
N LEU A 102 -0.61 19.80 -0.07
CA LEU A 102 -0.47 18.58 -0.88
C LEU A 102 0.99 18.18 -1.13
N HIS A 103 1.96 18.87 -0.53
CA HIS A 103 3.38 18.57 -0.74
C HIS A 103 3.72 17.13 -0.35
N GLY A 104 4.10 16.31 -1.34
CA GLY A 104 4.46 14.90 -1.14
C GLY A 104 3.29 13.92 -0.99
N ILE A 105 2.04 14.36 -1.22
CA ILE A 105 0.86 13.49 -1.13
C ILE A 105 0.59 12.84 -2.51
N PRO A 106 0.54 11.51 -2.61
CA PRO A 106 0.19 10.86 -3.86
C PRO A 106 -1.28 11.05 -4.21
N VAL A 107 -1.57 11.18 -5.49
CA VAL A 107 -2.93 11.31 -6.03
C VAL A 107 -3.12 10.36 -7.19
N LEU A 108 -4.37 9.94 -7.41
CA LEU A 108 -4.80 9.21 -8.60
C LEU A 108 -5.59 10.16 -9.50
N LEU A 109 -5.29 10.13 -10.79
CA LEU A 109 -6.03 10.88 -11.80
C LEU A 109 -6.87 9.90 -12.64
N LYS A 110 -8.05 10.36 -13.06
CA LYS A 110 -8.87 9.62 -14.02
C LYS A 110 -8.21 9.72 -15.40
N ASP A 111 -8.23 8.64 -16.16
CA ASP A 111 -7.67 8.53 -17.54
C ASP A 111 -8.34 9.44 -18.59
N SER A 112 -9.23 10.35 -18.18
CA SER A 112 -9.76 11.42 -19.04
C SER A 112 -9.12 12.78 -18.73
N ILE A 113 -8.14 12.83 -17.83
CA ILE A 113 -7.44 14.04 -17.42
C ILE A 113 -6.03 14.00 -18.02
N ASP A 114 -5.71 15.01 -18.83
CA ASP A 114 -4.39 15.13 -19.44
C ASP A 114 -3.32 15.43 -18.39
N THR A 115 -2.16 14.82 -18.58
CA THR A 115 -0.95 15.10 -17.82
C THR A 115 0.19 15.42 -18.78
N ALA A 116 1.13 16.26 -18.35
CA ALA A 116 2.34 16.55 -19.11
C ALA A 116 3.51 15.64 -18.71
N ASP A 117 3.21 14.38 -18.38
CA ASP A 117 4.19 13.37 -17.96
C ASP A 117 4.19 12.18 -18.94
N LYS A 118 4.59 10.99 -18.47
CA LYS A 118 4.72 9.78 -19.31
C LYS A 118 3.45 8.93 -19.35
N LEU A 119 2.40 9.31 -18.61
CA LEU A 119 1.13 8.61 -18.60
C LEU A 119 0.37 8.81 -19.91
N SER A 120 -0.36 7.78 -20.31
CA SER A 120 -1.34 7.89 -21.38
C SER A 120 -2.62 8.56 -20.88
N THR A 121 -3.34 9.20 -21.81
CA THR A 121 -4.71 9.69 -21.58
C THR A 121 -5.60 9.11 -22.67
N THR A 122 -6.24 7.98 -22.37
CA THR A 122 -6.98 7.19 -23.38
C THR A 122 -8.50 7.38 -23.32
N GLY A 123 -9.01 8.01 -22.26
CA GLY A 123 -10.45 8.07 -21.99
C GLY A 123 -11.07 6.68 -21.76
N GLY A 124 -10.25 5.66 -21.49
CA GLY A 124 -10.64 4.25 -21.40
C GLY A 124 -10.94 3.59 -22.74
N SER A 125 -10.53 4.17 -23.88
CA SER A 125 -10.78 3.65 -25.23
C SER A 125 -9.49 3.24 -25.95
N TYR A 126 -9.58 2.17 -26.75
CA TYR A 126 -8.54 1.78 -27.72
C TYR A 126 -8.84 2.24 -29.16
N ALA A 127 -10.04 2.79 -29.38
CA ALA A 127 -10.60 3.15 -30.69
C ALA A 127 -10.65 4.67 -30.89
#